data_AF-A0A437MRF5-F1
#
_entry.id   AF-A0A437MRF5-F1
#
_cell.length_a   1.000
_cell.length_b   1.000
_cell.length_c   1.000
_cell.angle_alpha   90.00
_cell.angle_beta   90.00
_cell.angle_gamma   90.00
#
_symmetry.space_group_name_H-M   'P 1'
#
loop_
_entity.id
_entity.type
_entity.pdbx_description
1 polymer ?
#
loop_
_entity_poly.entity_id
_entity_poly.type
_entity_poly.pdbx_seq_one_letter_code
_entity_poly.pdbx_strand_id
1 'polypeptide(L)'
;MKRLIALFSNKFFLVTAAFVVWMIFFDKNDLLSRYEYHQQLQKLKHERDFYQAETDKVTKDLDELSSDPKQLEKFAREKYLMKKDNEDVYMVVKEKPKDE
;
A
#
# COMPACT_ATOMS: atom_id res chain seq x y z
N MET A 1 30.71 -13.84 -42.90
CA MET A 1 29.56 -13.21 -43.60
C MET A 1 28.80 -14.16 -44.52
N LYS A 2 29.43 -14.85 -45.49
CA LYS A 2 28.73 -15.75 -46.44
C LYS A 2 27.86 -16.85 -45.79
N ARG A 3 28.29 -17.41 -44.65
CA ARG A 3 27.53 -18.45 -43.90
C ARG A 3 26.29 -17.89 -43.19
N LEU A 4 26.32 -16.65 -42.74
CA LEU A 4 25.14 -15.99 -42.13
C LEU A 4 24.10 -15.70 -43.22
N ILE A 5 24.54 -15.23 -44.39
CA ILE A 5 23.66 -14.98 -45.54
C ILE A 5 22.98 -16.29 -46.02
N ALA A 6 23.70 -17.41 -46.00
CA ALA A 6 23.15 -18.72 -46.34
C ALA A 6 22.08 -19.22 -45.34
N LEU A 7 22.22 -18.90 -44.05
CA LEU A 7 21.21 -19.21 -43.03
C LEU A 7 19.92 -18.40 -43.25
N PHE A 8 20.03 -17.10 -43.55
CA PHE A 8 18.88 -16.24 -43.87
C PHE A 8 18.25 -16.53 -45.24
N SER A 9 18.94 -17.27 -46.13
CA SER A 9 18.38 -17.71 -47.41
C SER A 9 17.56 -19.00 -47.31
N ASN A 10 17.57 -19.67 -46.16
CA ASN A 10 16.77 -20.88 -45.95
C ASN A 10 15.33 -20.50 -45.55
N LYS A 11 14.35 -20.86 -46.39
CA LYS A 11 12.93 -20.61 -46.14
C LYS A 11 12.43 -21.17 -44.80
N PHE A 12 12.96 -22.30 -44.34
CA PHE A 12 12.57 -22.88 -43.06
C PHE A 12 13.09 -22.04 -41.89
N PHE A 13 14.32 -21.52 -41.99
CA PHE A 13 14.88 -20.65 -40.97
C PHE A 13 14.08 -19.34 -40.85
N LEU A 14 13.72 -18.72 -41.98
CA LEU A 14 12.91 -17.50 -41.99
C LEU A 14 11.52 -17.73 -41.38
N VAL A 15 10.85 -18.84 -41.72
CA VAL A 15 9.53 -19.18 -41.14
C VAL A 15 9.65 -19.45 -39.65
N THR A 16 10.67 -20.19 -39.20
CA THR A 16 10.89 -20.43 -37.77
C THR A 16 11.25 -19.14 -37.03
N ALA A 17 12.09 -18.28 -37.59
CA ALA A 17 12.43 -17.00 -36.99
C ALA A 17 11.21 -16.08 -36.88
N ALA A 18 10.40 -15.99 -37.94
CA ALA A 18 9.14 -15.25 -37.93
C ALA A 18 8.16 -15.81 -36.90
N PHE A 19 8.07 -17.14 -36.76
CA PHE A 19 7.24 -17.79 -35.75
C PHE A 19 7.73 -17.50 -34.33
N VAL A 20 9.04 -17.51 -34.07
CA VAL A 20 9.62 -17.16 -32.77
C VAL A 20 9.37 -15.70 -32.43
N VAL A 21 9.58 -14.78 -33.39
CA VAL A 21 9.24 -13.37 -33.23
C VAL A 21 7.73 -13.22 -32.95
N TRP A 22 6.87 -13.95 -33.67
CA TRP A 22 5.43 -13.94 -33.42
C TRP A 22 5.08 -14.39 -31.99
N MET A 23 5.66 -15.49 -31.53
CA MET A 23 5.49 -16.00 -30.18
C MET A 23 6.01 -15.05 -29.09
N ILE A 24 6.99 -14.20 -29.40
CA ILE A 24 7.55 -13.24 -28.43
C ILE A 24 6.72 -11.96 -28.38
N PHE A 25 6.25 -11.44 -29.52
CA PHE A 25 5.61 -10.12 -29.62
C PHE A 25 4.08 -10.16 -29.68
N PHE A 26 3.48 -11.21 -30.21
CA PHE A 26 2.02 -11.29 -30.43
C PHE A 26 1.33 -12.33 -29.55
N ASP A 27 2.08 -13.18 -28.82
CA ASP A 27 1.49 -14.10 -27.85
C ASP A 27 1.12 -13.37 -26.55
N LYS A 28 0.12 -13.90 -25.82
CA LYS A 28 -0.44 -13.32 -24.58
C LYS A 28 0.56 -13.20 -23.41
N ASN A 29 1.79 -13.68 -23.59
CA ASN A 29 2.90 -13.57 -22.65
C ASN A 29 3.77 -12.34 -22.88
N ASP A 30 3.19 -11.25 -23.44
CA ASP A 30 3.93 -10.01 -23.61
C ASP A 30 4.50 -9.50 -22.27
N LEU A 31 5.73 -9.02 -22.32
CA LEU A 31 6.47 -8.53 -21.15
C LEU A 31 5.74 -7.35 -20.50
N LEU A 32 5.03 -6.54 -21.31
CA LEU A 32 4.23 -5.43 -20.83
C LEU A 32 3.10 -5.90 -19.90
N SER A 33 2.29 -6.87 -20.34
CA SER A 33 1.20 -7.40 -19.52
C SER A 33 1.72 -8.02 -18.23
N ARG A 34 2.86 -8.70 -18.27
CA ARG A 34 3.48 -9.27 -17.07
C ARG A 34 3.95 -8.21 -16.09
N TYR A 35 4.47 -7.09 -16.59
CA TYR A 35 4.83 -5.94 -15.78
C TYR A 35 3.61 -5.29 -15.15
N GLU A 36 2.54 -5.07 -15.93
CA GLU A 36 1.26 -4.54 -15.43
C GLU A 36 0.68 -5.42 -14.32
N TYR A 37 0.64 -6.74 -14.52
CA TYR A 37 0.19 -7.67 -13.48
C TYR A 37 1.06 -7.60 -12.23
N HIS A 38 2.37 -7.43 -12.37
CA HIS A 38 3.24 -7.28 -11.21
C HIS A 38 2.95 -5.98 -10.46
N GLN A 39 2.73 -4.87 -11.16
CA GLN A 39 2.32 -3.61 -10.51
C GLN A 39 0.97 -3.75 -9.81
N GLN A 40 -0.02 -4.36 -10.46
CA GLN A 40 -1.33 -4.60 -9.86
C GLN A 40 -1.20 -5.48 -8.61
N LEU A 41 -0.41 -6.55 -8.66
CA LEU A 41 -0.15 -7.40 -7.52
C LEU A 41 0.47 -6.62 -6.34
N GLN A 42 1.46 -5.78 -6.60
CA GLN A 42 2.09 -4.96 -5.56
C GLN A 42 1.10 -3.95 -4.97
N LYS A 43 0.28 -3.32 -5.82
CA LYS A 43 -0.78 -2.41 -5.38
C LYS A 43 -1.78 -3.12 -4.47
N LEU A 44 -2.30 -4.27 -4.88
CA LEU A 44 -3.27 -5.06 -4.09
C LEU A 44 -2.66 -5.51 -2.75
N LYS A 45 -1.39 -5.91 -2.73
CA LYS A 45 -0.69 -6.25 -1.48
C LYS A 45 -0.60 -5.05 -0.55
N HIS A 46 -0.24 -3.88 -1.07
CA HIS A 46 -0.14 -2.67 -0.29
C HIS A 46 -1.50 -2.25 0.28
N GLU A 47 -2.55 -2.29 -0.54
CA GLU A 47 -3.92 -2.03 -0.10
C GLU A 47 -4.36 -3.00 1.00
N ARG A 48 -4.12 -4.30 0.82
CA ARG A 48 -4.38 -5.32 1.85
C ARG A 48 -3.67 -4.99 3.16
N ASP A 49 -2.37 -4.70 3.10
CA ASP A 49 -1.57 -4.44 4.31
C ASP A 49 -2.03 -3.17 5.02
N PHE A 50 -2.39 -2.13 4.27
CA PHE A 50 -2.98 -0.91 4.79
C PHE A 50 -4.31 -1.19 5.52
N TYR A 51 -5.26 -1.88 4.87
CA TYR A 51 -6.56 -2.16 5.47
C TYR A 51 -6.47 -3.11 6.66
N GLN A 52 -5.54 -4.07 6.67
CA GLN A 52 -5.29 -4.91 7.83
C GLN A 52 -4.85 -4.06 9.02
N ALA A 53 -3.87 -3.16 8.82
CA ALA A 53 -3.40 -2.28 9.88
C ALA A 53 -4.49 -1.33 10.40
N GLU A 54 -5.30 -0.75 9.52
CA GLU A 54 -6.40 0.14 9.94
C GLU A 54 -7.51 -0.65 10.66
N THR A 55 -7.79 -1.88 10.24
CA THR A 55 -8.76 -2.76 10.92
C THR A 55 -8.29 -3.10 12.33
N ASP A 56 -7.01 -3.47 12.49
CA ASP A 56 -6.44 -3.80 13.80
C ASP A 56 -6.51 -2.60 14.75
N LYS A 57 -6.22 -1.40 14.23
CA LYS A 57 -6.31 -0.14 14.96
C LYS A 57 -7.75 0.20 15.36
N VAL A 58 -8.69 0.15 14.41
CA VAL A 58 -10.12 0.44 14.69
C VAL A 58 -10.70 -0.57 15.68
N THR A 59 -10.33 -1.85 15.56
CA THR A 59 -10.76 -2.89 16.50
C THR A 59 -10.26 -2.57 17.91
N LYS A 60 -9.00 -2.16 18.04
CA LYS A 60 -8.43 -1.75 19.33
C LYS A 60 -9.15 -0.52 19.91
N ASP A 61 -9.38 0.51 19.08
CA ASP A 61 -10.11 1.71 19.49
C ASP A 61 -11.54 1.35 19.95
N LEU A 62 -12.19 0.40 19.28
CA LEU A 62 -13.53 -0.07 19.62
C LEU A 62 -13.54 -0.88 20.92
N ASP A 63 -12.55 -1.73 21.16
CA ASP A 63 -12.38 -2.46 22.40
C ASP A 63 -12.15 -1.49 23.58
N GLU A 64 -11.31 -0.47 23.42
CA GLU A 64 -11.13 0.60 24.41
C GLU A 64 -12.45 1.34 24.67
N LEU A 65 -13.27 1.58 23.65
CA LEU A 65 -14.58 2.21 23.78
C LEU A 65 -15.61 1.34 24.52
N SER A 66 -15.58 0.03 24.27
CA SER A 66 -16.65 -0.91 24.64
C SER A 66 -16.41 -1.61 25.98
N SER A 67 -15.17 -1.59 26.49
CA SER A 67 -14.75 -2.41 27.62
C SER A 67 -15.13 -1.83 29.00
N ASP A 68 -15.06 -0.51 29.22
CA ASP A 68 -15.38 0.12 30.51
C ASP A 68 -15.77 1.61 30.32
N PRO A 69 -16.83 2.11 30.98
CA PRO A 69 -17.13 3.54 31.08
C PRO A 69 -15.91 4.45 31.38
N LYS A 70 -14.94 3.99 32.16
CA LYS A 70 -13.69 4.73 32.43
C LYS A 70 -12.79 4.85 31.19
N GLN A 71 -12.69 3.80 30.39
CA GLN A 71 -11.90 3.81 29.15
C GLN A 71 -12.56 4.74 28.12
N LEU A 72 -13.89 4.68 28.01
CA LEU A 72 -14.67 5.59 27.18
C LEU A 72 -14.47 7.06 27.57
N GLU A 73 -14.55 7.38 28.87
CA GLU A 73 -14.31 8.74 29.38
C GLU A 73 -12.88 9.21 29.10
N LYS A 74 -11.88 8.34 29.29
CA LYS A 74 -10.48 8.63 28.96
C LYS A 74 -10.30 8.92 27.48
N PHE A 75 -10.86 8.09 26.60
CA PHE A 75 -10.78 8.28 25.14
C PHE A 75 -11.45 9.58 24.72
N ALA A 76 -12.64 9.90 25.23
CA ALA A 76 -13.32 11.16 24.93
C ALA A 76 -12.52 12.39 25.39
N ARG A 77 -11.87 12.31 26.56
CA ARG A 77 -11.02 13.39 27.10
C ARG A 77 -9.71 13.55 26.33
N GLU A 78 -8.99 12.46 26.03
CA GLU A 78 -7.67 12.54 25.39
C GLU A 78 -7.77 12.78 23.88
N LYS A 79 -8.71 12.14 23.20
CA LYS A 79 -8.84 12.20 21.74
C LYS A 79 -9.63 13.40 21.25
N TYR A 80 -10.70 13.75 21.96
CA TYR A 80 -11.65 14.78 21.55
C TYR A 80 -11.71 15.99 22.50
N LEU A 81 -10.91 15.99 23.58
CA LEU A 81 -10.86 17.07 24.57
C LEU A 81 -12.24 17.37 25.18
N MET A 82 -13.09 16.36 25.28
CA MET A 82 -14.43 16.50 25.86
C MET A 82 -14.35 16.75 27.36
N LYS A 83 -15.25 17.60 27.85
CA LYS A 83 -15.46 17.89 29.28
C LYS A 83 -16.95 17.85 29.59
N LYS A 84 -17.31 17.64 30.86
CA LYS A 84 -18.71 17.76 31.29
C LYS A 84 -19.08 19.25 31.41
N ASP A 85 -20.37 19.56 31.26
CA ASP A 85 -20.86 20.94 31.32
C ASP A 85 -20.55 21.63 32.67
N ASN A 86 -20.44 20.84 33.74
CA ASN A 86 -20.11 21.30 35.09
C ASN A 86 -18.62 21.18 35.44
N GLU A 87 -17.73 21.07 34.44
CA GLU A 87 -16.29 20.88 34.63
C GLU A 87 -15.46 21.99 33.98
N ASP A 88 -14.53 22.55 34.76
CA ASP A 88 -13.57 23.55 34.32
C ASP A 88 -12.16 22.93 34.22
N VAL A 89 -11.54 23.09 33.05
CA VAL A 89 -10.22 22.52 32.73
C VAL A 89 -9.16 23.61 32.82
N TYR A 90 -8.17 23.43 33.70
CA TYR A 90 -7.07 24.39 33.90
C TYR A 90 -5.77 23.82 33.32
N MET A 91 -5.08 24.62 32.50
CA MET A 91 -3.75 24.27 32.00
C MET A 91 -2.68 24.88 32.91
N VAL A 92 -1.98 24.04 33.68
CA VAL A 92 -0.89 24.51 34.56
C VAL A 92 0.38 24.69 33.73
N VAL A 93 0.72 25.93 33.42
CA VAL A 93 1.98 26.29 32.76
C VAL A 93 3.00 26.63 33.83
N LYS A 94 4.15 25.96 33.84
CA LYS A 94 5.27 26.36 34.70
C LYS A 94 5.81 27.69 34.18
N GLU A 95 5.73 28.73 34.99
CA GLU A 95 6.37 30.02 34.67
C GLU A 95 7.87 29.78 34.46
N LYS A 96 8.38 30.24 33.31
CA LYS A 96 9.83 30.29 33.09
C LYS A 96 10.40 31.30 34.10
N PRO A 97 11.53 31.00 34.75
CA PRO A 97 12.16 31.96 35.65
C PRO A 97 12.38 33.26 34.87
N LYS A 98 11.93 34.38 35.44
CA LYS A 98 12.25 35.71 34.91
C LYS A 98 13.75 35.87 35.04
N ASP A 99 14.43 35.96 33.92
CA ASP A 99 15.80 36.44 33.86
C ASP A 99 15.77 37.92 34.28
N GLU A 100 16.19 38.20 35.52
CA GLU A 100 16.54 39.55 36.01
C GLU A 100 17.97 39.94 35.60
#